data_AF-A0A0G0KKW0-F1
#
_entry.id   AF-A0A0G0KKW0-F1
#
_cell.length_a   1.000
_cell.length_b   1.000
_cell.length_c   1.000
_cell.angle_alpha   90.00
_cell.angle_beta   90.00
_cell.angle_gamma   90.00
#
_symmetry.space_group_name_H-M   'P 1'
#
loop_
_entity.id
_entity.type
_entity.pdbx_description
1 polymer ?
#
loop_
_entity_poly.entity_id
_entity_poly.type
_entity_poly.pdbx_seq_one_letter_code
_entity_poly.pdbx_strand_id
1 'polypeptide(L)'
;MKSFHELFKTILSGDRESSRLAAREVRKLLHSSHAGKYDEIKSIINGASEQYRKITDDFRQENFVMAVSVMYFLHNRENQPDFLFPWLFQLLQHKNGNIRHSAVRMIEHELGSLTYHIRFPGEKISRREPSPEQADRIIFGLR
;
A
#
# COMPACT_ATOMS: atom_id res chain seq x y z
N MET A 1 -6.82 2.20 -23.67
CA MET A 1 -6.09 2.28 -22.38
C MET A 1 -6.77 1.30 -21.44
N LYS A 2 -6.05 0.33 -20.86
CA LYS A 2 -6.68 -0.66 -19.98
C LYS A 2 -7.19 -0.01 -18.68
N SER A 3 -8.28 -0.50 -18.12
CA SER A 3 -8.77 -0.08 -16.79
C SER A 3 -8.00 -0.77 -15.66
N PHE A 4 -8.13 -0.29 -14.42
CA PHE A 4 -7.51 -1.00 -13.29
C PHE A 4 -8.14 -2.39 -13.09
N HIS A 5 -9.46 -2.55 -13.30
CA HIS A 5 -10.13 -3.85 -13.24
C HIS A 5 -9.58 -4.83 -14.28
N GLU A 6 -9.33 -4.39 -15.52
CA GLU A 6 -8.75 -5.26 -16.56
C GLU A 6 -7.34 -5.73 -16.19
N LEU A 7 -6.54 -4.84 -15.62
CA LEU A 7 -5.21 -5.17 -15.12
C LEU A 7 -5.27 -6.14 -13.95
N PHE A 8 -6.15 -5.91 -12.97
CA PHE A 8 -6.33 -6.80 -11.82
C PHE A 8 -6.89 -8.17 -12.21
N LYS A 9 -7.81 -8.22 -13.18
CA LYS A 9 -8.27 -9.48 -13.77
C LYS A 9 -7.09 -10.25 -14.37
N THR A 10 -6.24 -9.58 -15.14
CA THR A 10 -5.03 -10.19 -15.73
C THR A 10 -4.04 -10.65 -14.64
N ILE A 11 -3.85 -9.89 -13.56
CA ILE A 11 -2.99 -10.30 -12.45
C ILE A 11 -3.48 -11.60 -11.82
N LEU A 12 -4.81 -11.72 -11.62
CA LEU A 12 -5.44 -12.84 -10.94
C LEU A 12 -5.56 -14.11 -11.80
N SER A 13 -5.83 -13.97 -13.10
CA SER A 13 -6.10 -15.13 -13.97
C SER A 13 -5.05 -15.39 -15.06
N GLY A 14 -4.15 -14.44 -15.31
CA GLY A 14 -3.13 -14.56 -16.35
C GLY A 14 -2.03 -15.56 -16.00
N ASP A 15 -1.24 -15.94 -17.01
CA ASP A 15 0.03 -16.63 -16.79
C ASP A 15 1.03 -15.74 -16.02
N ARG A 16 2.19 -16.31 -15.65
CA ARG A 16 3.21 -15.61 -14.85
C ARG A 16 3.68 -14.31 -15.47
N GLU A 17 3.91 -14.30 -16.77
CA GLU A 17 4.45 -13.14 -17.47
C GLU A 17 3.36 -12.08 -17.67
N SER A 18 2.18 -12.51 -18.10
CA SER A 18 1.00 -11.64 -18.23
C SER A 18 0.63 -10.98 -16.89
N SER A 19 0.65 -11.74 -15.79
CA SER A 19 0.39 -11.23 -14.43
C SER A 19 1.44 -10.20 -14.01
N ARG A 20 2.73 -10.48 -14.27
CA ARG A 20 3.84 -9.58 -13.96
C ARG A 20 3.77 -8.28 -14.78
N LEU A 21 3.50 -8.38 -16.07
CA LEU A 21 3.36 -7.22 -16.96
C LEU A 21 2.16 -6.36 -16.55
N ALA A 22 1.03 -6.99 -16.22
CA ALA A 22 -0.15 -6.28 -15.73
C ALA A 22 0.14 -5.51 -14.43
N ALA A 23 0.83 -6.12 -13.46
CA ALA A 23 1.23 -5.45 -12.23
C ALA A 23 2.14 -4.22 -12.48
N ARG A 24 3.06 -4.31 -13.44
CA ARG A 24 3.90 -3.16 -13.85
C ARG A 24 3.09 -2.09 -14.57
N GLU A 25 2.09 -2.49 -15.34
CA GLU A 25 1.22 -1.59 -16.09
C GLU A 25 0.30 -0.78 -15.17
N VAL A 26 -0.09 -1.31 -14.00
CA VAL A 26 -0.83 -0.55 -12.97
C VAL A 26 -0.08 0.73 -12.60
N ARG A 27 1.25 0.66 -12.40
CA ARG A 27 2.07 1.84 -12.11
C ARG A 27 2.10 2.85 -13.26
N LYS A 28 2.22 2.37 -14.50
CA LYS A 28 2.20 3.24 -15.68
C LYS A 28 0.84 3.92 -15.84
N LEU A 29 -0.23 3.18 -15.61
CA LEU A 29 -1.61 3.68 -15.69
C LEU A 29 -1.86 4.74 -14.63
N LEU A 30 -1.38 4.52 -13.40
CA LEU A 30 -1.49 5.47 -12.31
C LEU A 30 -0.82 6.82 -12.64
N HIS A 31 0.44 6.79 -13.10
CA HIS A 31 1.19 8.02 -13.39
C HIS A 31 0.69 8.77 -14.65
N SER A 32 0.04 8.08 -15.58
CA SER A 32 -0.52 8.70 -16.80
C SER A 32 -1.94 9.24 -16.63
N SER A 33 -2.66 8.81 -15.59
CA SER A 33 -4.05 9.22 -15.35
C SER A 33 -4.08 10.50 -14.49
N HIS A 34 -4.11 11.67 -15.13
CA HIS A 34 -4.43 12.93 -14.44
C HIS A 34 -5.95 12.99 -14.17
N ALA A 35 -6.34 12.66 -12.93
CA ALA A 35 -7.69 12.76 -12.36
C ALA A 35 -8.77 11.79 -12.92
N GLY A 36 -9.56 11.17 -12.02
CA GLY A 36 -10.86 10.57 -12.36
C GLY A 36 -11.05 9.06 -12.13
N LYS A 37 -10.07 8.31 -11.61
CA LYS A 37 -10.20 6.84 -11.36
C LYS A 37 -10.31 6.44 -9.89
N TYR A 38 -10.69 7.38 -9.02
CA TYR A 38 -10.72 7.17 -7.57
C TYR A 38 -11.70 6.08 -7.14
N ASP A 39 -12.89 6.02 -7.75
CA ASP A 39 -13.90 5.01 -7.40
C ASP A 39 -13.43 3.58 -7.75
N GLU A 40 -12.73 3.45 -8.88
CA GLU A 40 -12.18 2.18 -9.33
C GLU A 40 -11.07 1.69 -8.37
N ILE A 41 -10.17 2.59 -8.01
CA ILE A 41 -9.10 2.33 -7.04
C ILE A 41 -9.68 1.95 -5.67
N LYS A 42 -10.66 2.71 -5.19
CA LYS A 42 -11.34 2.46 -3.91
C LYS A 42 -11.99 1.09 -3.87
N SER A 43 -12.70 0.70 -4.93
CA SER A 43 -13.30 -0.63 -5.05
C SER A 43 -12.27 -1.75 -4.91
N ILE A 44 -11.14 -1.63 -5.60
CA ILE A 44 -10.08 -2.65 -5.58
C ILE A 44 -9.43 -2.74 -4.19
N ILE A 45 -9.12 -1.60 -3.56
CA ILE A 45 -8.49 -1.56 -2.24
C ILE A 45 -9.44 -2.14 -1.18
N ASN A 46 -10.72 -1.77 -1.21
CA ASN A 46 -11.74 -2.28 -0.28
C ASN A 46 -11.87 -3.81 -0.32
N GLY A 47 -11.71 -4.42 -1.50
CA GLY A 47 -11.75 -5.88 -1.67
C GLY A 47 -10.40 -6.59 -1.54
N ALA A 48 -9.29 -5.87 -1.31
CA ALA A 48 -7.96 -6.41 -1.53
C ALA A 48 -7.60 -7.58 -0.60
N SER A 49 -7.93 -7.49 0.69
CA SER A 49 -7.65 -8.57 1.65
C SER A 49 -8.42 -9.85 1.32
N GLU A 50 -9.70 -9.73 0.99
CA GLU A 50 -10.57 -10.84 0.60
C GLU A 50 -10.07 -11.52 -0.69
N GLN A 51 -9.67 -10.72 -1.68
CA GLN A 51 -9.12 -11.25 -2.93
C GLN A 51 -7.77 -11.93 -2.72
N TYR A 52 -6.88 -11.32 -1.92
CA TYR A 52 -5.56 -11.89 -1.63
C TYR A 52 -5.64 -13.29 -1.03
N ARG A 53 -6.59 -13.54 -0.12
CA ARG A 53 -6.81 -14.86 0.50
C ARG A 53 -7.17 -15.96 -0.51
N LYS A 54 -7.72 -15.59 -1.67
CA LYS A 54 -8.11 -16.54 -2.74
C LYS A 54 -6.94 -16.90 -3.65
N ILE A 55 -5.82 -16.18 -3.56
CA ILE A 55 -4.65 -16.41 -4.40
C ILE A 55 -3.77 -17.49 -3.77
N THR A 56 -3.59 -18.60 -4.48
CA THR A 56 -2.77 -19.73 -4.03
C THR A 56 -1.33 -19.68 -4.56
N ASP A 57 -1.09 -18.98 -5.66
CA ASP A 57 0.23 -18.92 -6.30
C ASP A 57 1.09 -17.78 -5.74
N ASP A 58 2.29 -18.13 -5.28
CA ASP A 58 3.26 -17.18 -4.69
C ASP A 58 3.54 -15.97 -5.61
N PHE A 59 3.70 -16.20 -6.92
CA PHE A 59 4.00 -15.11 -7.86
C PHE A 59 2.80 -14.19 -8.09
N ARG A 60 1.57 -14.72 -8.06
CA ARG A 60 0.35 -13.92 -8.21
C ARG A 60 0.11 -13.09 -6.96
N GLN A 61 0.35 -13.67 -5.78
CA GLN A 61 0.31 -12.95 -4.51
C GLN A 61 1.27 -11.76 -4.53
N GLU A 62 2.50 -11.96 -4.99
CA GLU A 62 3.49 -10.89 -5.11
C GLU A 62 3.03 -9.79 -6.07
N ASN A 63 2.67 -10.16 -7.30
CA ASN A 63 2.21 -9.20 -8.31
C ASN A 63 0.97 -8.42 -7.85
N PHE A 64 0.04 -9.09 -7.17
CA PHE A 64 -1.17 -8.49 -6.61
C PHE A 64 -0.84 -7.48 -5.52
N VAL A 65 -0.05 -7.85 -4.51
CA VAL A 65 0.32 -6.94 -3.42
C VAL A 65 1.11 -5.74 -3.94
N MET A 66 2.02 -5.95 -4.88
CA MET A 66 2.76 -4.86 -5.51
C MET A 66 1.80 -3.89 -6.23
N ALA A 67 0.85 -4.40 -7.01
CA ALA A 67 -0.15 -3.58 -7.70
C ALA A 67 -1.05 -2.80 -6.72
N VAL A 68 -1.52 -3.45 -5.65
CA VAL A 68 -2.31 -2.78 -4.61
C VAL A 68 -1.50 -1.67 -3.94
N SER A 69 -0.24 -1.95 -3.57
CA SER A 69 0.62 -0.95 -2.91
C SER A 69 0.84 0.30 -3.74
N VAL A 70 0.84 0.19 -5.08
CA VAL A 70 0.96 1.33 -5.98
C VAL A 70 -0.28 2.21 -5.95
N MET A 71 -1.47 1.62 -5.94
CA MET A 71 -2.73 2.37 -5.94
C MET A 71 -3.12 2.89 -4.56
N TYR A 72 -2.66 2.22 -3.51
CA TYR A 72 -2.94 2.55 -2.12
C TYR A 72 -2.64 4.02 -1.79
N PHE A 73 -1.56 4.57 -2.35
CA PHE A 73 -1.18 5.98 -2.19
C PHE A 73 -2.21 7.00 -2.71
N LEU A 74 -3.15 6.60 -3.57
CA LEU A 74 -4.20 7.47 -4.10
C LEU A 74 -5.56 7.27 -3.41
N HIS A 75 -5.67 6.34 -2.46
CA HIS A 75 -6.91 6.16 -1.71
C HIS A 75 -7.17 7.40 -0.85
N ASN A 76 -8.35 8.00 -1.00
CA ASN A 76 -8.69 9.22 -0.28
C ASN A 76 -8.85 8.91 1.23
N ARG A 77 -8.02 9.55 2.04
CA ARG A 77 -7.89 9.38 3.51
C ARG A 77 -9.05 9.94 4.32
N GLU A 78 -10.11 10.39 3.67
CA GLU A 78 -10.93 11.42 4.31
C GLU A 78 -11.82 10.97 5.46
N ASN A 79 -12.05 9.68 5.77
CA ASN A 79 -13.06 9.37 6.82
C ASN A 79 -12.99 8.07 7.64
N GLN A 80 -12.02 7.14 7.51
CA GLN A 80 -11.99 5.95 8.39
C GLN A 80 -10.59 5.44 8.73
N PRO A 81 -10.38 4.88 9.94
CA PRO A 81 -9.18 4.11 10.26
C PRO A 81 -9.04 2.96 9.27
N ASP A 82 -7.83 2.80 8.75
CA ASP A 82 -7.61 2.06 7.53
C ASP A 82 -7.93 0.57 7.71
N PHE A 83 -9.01 0.11 7.07
CA PHE A 83 -9.54 -1.24 7.20
C PHE A 83 -8.54 -2.33 6.74
N LEU A 84 -7.46 -1.93 6.07
CA LEU A 84 -6.37 -2.80 5.66
C LEU A 84 -5.33 -3.07 6.75
N PHE A 85 -5.32 -2.36 7.89
CA PHE A 85 -4.35 -2.58 8.97
C PHE A 85 -4.15 -4.06 9.36
N PRO A 86 -5.22 -4.84 9.62
CA PRO A 86 -5.06 -6.26 9.93
C PRO A 86 -4.38 -7.06 8.79
N TRP A 87 -4.69 -6.72 7.55
CA TRP A 87 -4.08 -7.35 6.38
C TRP A 87 -2.62 -6.94 6.22
N LEU A 88 -2.26 -5.68 6.46
CA LEU A 88 -0.87 -5.21 6.41
C LEU A 88 0.02 -5.96 7.40
N PHE A 89 -0.46 -6.22 8.63
CA PHE A 89 0.27 -7.05 9.60
C PHE A 89 0.46 -8.49 9.12
N GLN A 90 -0.52 -9.08 8.43
CA GLN A 90 -0.37 -10.40 7.81
C GLN A 90 0.70 -10.38 6.71
N LEU A 91 0.70 -9.35 5.86
CA LEU A 91 1.68 -9.20 4.78
C LEU A 91 3.11 -9.02 5.31
N LEU A 92 3.31 -8.37 6.47
CA LEU A 92 4.62 -8.24 7.12
C LEU A 92 5.22 -9.60 7.54
N GLN A 93 4.39 -10.59 7.83
CA GLN A 93 4.83 -11.93 8.22
C GLN A 93 5.08 -12.85 7.01
N HIS A 94 4.85 -12.37 5.80
CA HIS A 94 4.93 -13.19 4.60
C HIS A 94 6.38 -13.64 4.29
N LYS A 95 6.56 -14.86 3.77
CA LYS A 95 7.90 -15.42 3.42
C LYS A 95 8.62 -14.63 2.32
N ASN A 96 7.89 -14.05 1.38
CA ASN A 96 8.41 -13.25 0.26
C ASN A 96 8.76 -11.81 0.70
N GLY A 97 10.01 -11.41 0.51
CA GLY A 97 10.51 -10.08 0.88
C GLY A 97 9.88 -8.91 0.13
N ASN A 98 9.46 -9.10 -1.12
CA ASN A 98 8.80 -8.05 -1.91
C ASN A 98 7.42 -7.72 -1.33
N ILE A 99 6.67 -8.73 -0.91
CA ILE A 99 5.38 -8.56 -0.23
C ILE A 99 5.57 -7.80 1.09
N ARG A 100 6.56 -8.20 1.91
CA ARG A 100 6.87 -7.49 3.16
C ARG A 100 7.24 -6.03 2.91
N HIS A 101 8.09 -5.78 1.91
CA HIS A 101 8.50 -4.41 1.57
C HIS A 101 7.32 -3.55 1.12
N SER A 102 6.42 -4.08 0.28
CA SER A 102 5.18 -3.40 -0.10
C SER A 102 4.29 -3.10 1.11
N ALA A 103 4.18 -4.03 2.07
CA ALA A 103 3.42 -3.82 3.30
C ALA A 103 4.01 -2.70 4.16
N VAL A 104 5.35 -2.67 4.35
CA VAL A 104 6.03 -1.57 5.06
C VAL A 104 5.69 -0.22 4.43
N ARG A 105 5.78 -0.10 3.10
CA ARG A 105 5.48 1.16 2.41
C ARG A 105 4.03 1.62 2.57
N MET A 106 3.07 0.68 2.60
CA MET A 106 1.66 0.99 2.87
C MET A 106 1.47 1.41 4.34
N ILE A 107 2.11 0.73 5.28
CA ILE A 107 2.07 1.11 6.71
C ILE A 107 2.69 2.49 6.94
N GLU A 108 3.84 2.78 6.33
CA GLU A 108 4.48 4.10 6.38
C GLU A 108 3.55 5.20 5.84
N HIS A 109 2.77 4.88 4.80
CA HIS A 109 1.76 5.81 4.30
C HIS A 109 0.71 6.09 5.39
N GLU A 110 0.06 5.09 5.95
CA GLU A 110 -1.02 5.29 6.93
C GLU A 110 -0.53 5.87 8.25
N LEU A 111 0.49 5.24 8.82
CA LEU A 111 0.99 5.61 10.13
C LEU A 111 1.89 6.83 10.08
N GLY A 112 2.35 7.29 8.92
CA GLY A 112 3.15 8.51 8.71
C GLY A 112 3.82 9.06 9.98
N SER A 113 3.33 10.22 10.43
CA SER A 113 3.72 10.88 11.70
C SER A 113 2.96 10.36 12.93
N LEU A 114 2.01 9.44 12.80
CA LEU A 114 1.30 8.84 13.92
C LEU A 114 2.22 8.02 14.83
N THR A 115 3.27 7.38 14.28
CA THR A 115 4.31 6.77 15.12
C THR A 115 5.02 7.80 16.00
N TYR A 116 5.06 9.07 15.59
CA TYR A 116 5.61 10.14 16.42
C TYR A 116 4.66 10.48 17.58
N HIS A 117 3.36 10.64 17.34
CA HIS A 117 2.41 10.95 18.40
C HIS A 117 2.27 9.83 19.46
N ILE A 118 2.47 8.57 19.07
CA ILE A 118 2.56 7.44 20.01
C ILE A 118 3.83 7.51 20.87
N ARG A 119 4.93 8.03 20.32
CA ARG A 119 6.23 8.12 21.01
C ARG A 119 6.40 9.41 21.83
N PHE A 120 5.72 10.50 21.46
CA PHE A 120 5.80 11.82 22.11
C PHE A 120 4.39 12.39 22.34
N PRO A 121 3.63 11.82 23.30
CA PRO A 121 2.30 12.31 23.61
C PRO A 121 2.37 13.76 24.12
N GLY A 122 1.78 14.70 23.37
CA GLY A 122 1.72 16.13 23.72
C GLY A 122 2.50 17.06 22.79
N GLU A 123 3.39 16.54 21.95
CA GLU A 123 4.12 17.37 20.98
C GLU A 123 3.34 17.56 19.68
N LYS A 124 3.22 18.82 19.22
CA LYS A 124 2.61 19.17 17.94
C LYS A 124 3.68 19.19 16.85
N ILE A 125 3.63 18.26 15.91
CA ILE A 125 4.37 18.36 14.65
C ILE A 125 3.55 19.13 13.62
N SER A 126 4.19 20.07 12.93
CA SER A 126 3.56 20.91 11.90
C SER A 126 3.63 20.35 10.47
N ARG A 127 4.27 19.19 10.23
CA ARG A 127 4.49 18.66 8.87
C ARG A 127 4.46 17.13 8.77
N ARG A 128 4.22 16.64 7.54
CA ARG A 128 4.15 15.21 7.17
C ARG A 128 5.43 14.41 7.47
N GLU A 129 6.58 15.06 7.61
CA GLU A 129 7.88 14.43 7.92
C GLU A 129 8.67 15.27 8.95
N PRO A 130 9.28 14.64 9.98
CA PRO A 130 10.16 15.31 10.94
C PRO A 130 11.48 15.72 10.27
N SER A 131 12.06 16.85 10.69
CA SER A 131 13.43 17.23 10.27
C SER A 131 14.46 16.23 10.81
N PRO A 132 15.68 16.15 10.24
CA PRO A 132 16.75 15.30 10.76
C PRO A 132 17.00 15.52 12.26
N GLU A 133 16.97 16.76 12.74
CA GLU A 133 17.15 17.10 14.15
C GLU A 133 15.98 16.63 15.02
N GLN A 134 14.75 16.66 14.49
CA GLN A 134 13.58 16.11 15.16
C GLN A 134 13.64 14.58 15.19
N ALA A 135 14.08 13.94 14.11
CA ALA A 135 14.30 12.50 14.04
C ALA A 135 15.36 12.04 15.04
N ASP A 136 16.47 12.77 15.17
CA ASP A 136 17.50 12.49 16.17
C ASP A 136 16.95 12.62 17.59
N ARG A 137 16.21 13.70 17.91
CA ARG A 137 15.56 13.86 19.23
C ARG A 137 14.62 12.70 19.55
N ILE A 138 13.86 12.25 18.55
CA ILE A 138 12.95 11.10 18.67
C ILE A 138 13.73 9.82 19.00
N ILE A 139 14.85 9.58 18.31
CA ILE A 139 15.66 8.37 18.50
C ILE A 139 16.38 8.40 19.85
N PHE A 140 16.94 9.55 20.24
CA PHE A 140 17.74 9.69 21.46
C PHE A 140 16.91 9.89 22.74
N GLY A 141 15.63 10.28 22.62
CA GLY A 141 14.68 10.37 23.74
C GLY A 141 14.08 9.03 24.20
N LEU A 142 14.43 7.92 23.53
CA LEU A 142 13.96 6.56 23.86
C LEU A 142 14.84 5.84 24.91
N ARG A 143 15.73 6.57 25.59
CA ARG A 143 16.57 6.05 26.68
C ARG A 143 15.97 6.35 28.04
#